data_AF-A0A928TK40-F1
#
_entry.id   AF-A0A928TK40-F1
#
_cell.length_a   1.000
_cell.length_b   1.000
_cell.length_c   1.000
_cell.angle_alpha   90.00
_cell.angle_beta   90.00
_cell.angle_gamma   90.00
#
_symmetry.space_group_name_H-M   'P 1'
#
loop_
_entity.id
_entity.type
_entity.pdbx_description
1 polymer ?
#
loop_
_entity_poly.entity_id
_entity_poly.type
_entity_poly.pdbx_seq_one_letter_code
_entity_poly.pdbx_strand_id
1 'polypeptide(L)'
;MKLLDRVLNPREIRRRLGLNQEQFWTQIGVTQSGGSRYESGREMPRPVRELLRLVHVEQIDLTQVKRIDFEIISYLKESHPDLYRNLRRAARGRRNAQGVATMTGDDEGGGTDEIPLAGDLPRG
;
A
#
# COMPACT_ATOMS: atom_id res chain seq x y z
N MET A 1 18.07 -16.11 -5.02
CA MET A 1 16.86 -15.34 -5.39
C MET A 1 15.76 -15.55 -4.33
N LYS A 2 15.79 -14.89 -3.16
CA LYS A 2 14.76 -15.05 -2.10
C LYS A 2 14.55 -13.79 -1.23
N LEU A 3 14.87 -12.59 -1.74
CA LEU A 3 14.70 -11.35 -0.97
C LEU A 3 13.23 -10.90 -0.93
N LEU A 4 12.47 -11.15 -2.00
CA LEU A 4 11.05 -10.81 -2.07
C LEU A 4 10.18 -11.71 -1.18
N ASP A 5 10.63 -12.94 -0.90
CA ASP A 5 9.87 -13.93 -0.14
C ASP A 5 9.84 -13.67 1.37
N ARG A 6 10.83 -12.95 1.90
CA ARG A 6 10.92 -12.65 3.35
C ARG A 6 10.36 -11.29 3.73
N VAL A 7 10.14 -10.39 2.77
CA VAL A 7 9.81 -8.97 3.03
C VAL A 7 8.31 -8.66 2.83
N LEU A 8 7.54 -9.63 2.32
CA LEU A 8 6.10 -9.46 2.07
C LEU A 8 5.29 -10.23 3.11
N ASN A 9 5.31 -9.79 4.36
CA ASN A 9 4.38 -10.31 5.37
C ASN A 9 2.99 -9.70 5.11
N PRO A 10 1.99 -10.46 4.60
CA PRO A 10 0.68 -9.92 4.26
C PRO A 10 -0.01 -9.28 5.46
N ARG A 11 0.22 -9.81 6.67
CA ARG A 11 -0.38 -9.30 7.90
C ARG A 11 0.13 -7.91 8.27
N GLU A 12 1.42 -7.66 8.08
CA GLU A 12 2.04 -6.36 8.35
C GLU A 12 1.60 -5.33 7.33
N ILE A 13 1.60 -5.69 6.04
CA ILE A 13 1.15 -4.81 4.95
C ILE A 13 -0.31 -4.42 5.18
N ARG A 14 -1.18 -5.39 5.47
CA ARG A 14 -2.59 -5.13 5.75
C ARG A 14 -2.78 -4.19 6.94
N ARG A 15 -2.05 -4.41 8.04
CA ARG A 15 -2.09 -3.55 9.23
C ARG A 15 -1.66 -2.13 8.91
N ARG A 16 -0.59 -1.96 8.13
CA ARG A 16 -0.11 -0.65 7.70
C ARG A 16 -1.13 0.10 6.84
N LEU A 17 -1.89 -0.62 6.02
CA LEU A 17 -2.95 -0.05 5.18
C LEU A 17 -4.27 0.17 5.93
N GLY A 18 -4.39 -0.26 7.20
CA GLY A 18 -5.63 -0.14 7.97
C GLY A 18 -6.79 -0.99 7.44
N LEU A 19 -6.51 -1.99 6.59
CA LEU A 19 -7.54 -2.81 5.96
C LEU A 19 -7.92 -4.03 6.80
N ASN A 20 -9.18 -4.44 6.72
CA ASN A 20 -9.60 -5.72 7.25
C ASN A 20 -9.18 -6.87 6.30
N GLN A 21 -9.30 -8.13 6.75
CA GLN A 21 -8.85 -9.27 5.95
C GLN A 21 -9.64 -9.40 4.63
N GLU A 22 -10.95 -9.22 4.68
CA GLU A 22 -11.80 -9.36 3.49
C GLU A 22 -11.42 -8.35 2.42
N GLN A 23 -11.34 -7.06 2.77
CA GLN A 23 -10.95 -5.98 1.86
C GLN A 23 -9.56 -6.23 1.26
N PHE A 24 -8.59 -6.59 2.09
CA PHE A 24 -7.23 -6.83 1.66
C PHE A 24 -7.11 -7.99 0.66
N TRP A 25 -7.75 -9.12 0.94
CA TRP A 25 -7.61 -10.32 0.11
C TRP A 25 -8.48 -10.26 -1.16
N THR A 26 -9.66 -9.65 -1.07
CA THR A 26 -10.59 -9.56 -2.21
C THR A 26 -10.03 -8.69 -3.35
N GLN A 27 -9.25 -7.65 -3.02
CA GLN A 27 -8.57 -6.81 -4.03
C GLN A 27 -7.59 -7.57 -4.93
N ILE A 28 -7.07 -8.72 -4.47
CA ILE A 28 -6.18 -9.58 -5.27
C ILE A 28 -6.87 -10.90 -5.68
N GLY A 29 -8.21 -10.96 -5.59
CA GLY A 29 -9.00 -12.12 -6.00
C GLY A 29 -8.87 -13.34 -5.09
N VAL A 30 -8.47 -13.14 -3.83
CA VAL A 30 -8.34 -14.22 -2.83
C VAL A 30 -9.50 -14.12 -1.83
N THR A 31 -10.11 -15.27 -1.49
CA THR A 31 -11.16 -15.31 -0.47
C THR A 31 -10.59 -15.00 0.92
N GLN A 32 -11.40 -14.45 1.82
CA GLN A 32 -10.97 -14.15 3.20
C GLN A 32 -10.41 -15.40 3.91
N SER A 33 -11.06 -16.56 3.75
CA SER A 33 -10.62 -17.82 4.37
C SER A 33 -9.31 -18.35 3.77
N GLY A 34 -9.07 -18.12 2.47
CA GLY A 34 -7.79 -18.41 1.82
C GLY A 34 -6.68 -17.47 2.30
N GLY A 35 -7.00 -16.18 2.39
CA GLY A 35 -6.11 -15.13 2.87
C GLY A 35 -5.64 -15.34 4.31
N SER A 36 -6.57 -15.69 5.21
CA SER A 36 -6.26 -16.00 6.61
C SER A 36 -5.19 -17.10 6.74
N ARG A 37 -5.21 -18.13 5.88
CA ARG A 37 -4.18 -19.18 5.86
C ARG A 37 -2.80 -18.63 5.49
N TYR A 38 -2.74 -17.68 4.55
CA TYR A 38 -1.48 -17.06 4.18
C TYR A 38 -0.94 -16.15 5.29
N GLU A 39 -1.81 -15.43 6.00
CA GLU A 39 -1.41 -14.64 7.19
C GLU A 39 -0.93 -15.52 8.34
N SER A 40 -1.42 -16.76 8.45
CA SER A 40 -1.01 -17.72 9.49
C SER A 40 0.26 -18.50 9.15
N GLY A 41 0.94 -18.17 8.05
CA GLY A 41 2.23 -18.76 7.68
C GLY A 41 2.19 -19.88 6.64
N ARG A 42 1.04 -20.15 6.01
CA ARG A 42 1.00 -21.05 4.85
C ARG A 42 1.78 -20.44 3.69
N GLU A 43 2.49 -21.29 2.95
CA GLU A 43 3.17 -20.85 1.74
C GLU A 43 2.17 -20.29 0.71
N MET A 44 2.45 -19.07 0.26
CA MET A 44 1.65 -18.38 -0.72
C MET A 44 2.11 -18.76 -2.14
N PRO A 45 1.20 -19.17 -3.05
CA PRO A 45 1.55 -19.41 -4.44
C PRO A 45 2.20 -18.17 -5.08
N ARG A 46 3.15 -18.38 -5.98
CA ARG A 46 3.86 -17.29 -6.68
C ARG A 46 2.91 -16.27 -7.34
N PRO A 47 1.82 -16.66 -8.03
CA PRO A 47 0.90 -15.69 -8.62
C PRO A 47 0.26 -14.76 -7.60
N VAL A 48 -0.17 -15.29 -6.45
CA VAL A 48 -0.80 -14.51 -5.37
C VAL A 48 0.20 -13.53 -4.77
N ARG A 49 1.47 -13.94 -4.63
CA ARG A 49 2.56 -13.11 -4.10
C ARG A 49 2.87 -11.92 -5.00
N GLU A 50 2.89 -12.13 -6.31
CA GLU A 50 3.09 -11.05 -7.27
C GLU A 50 1.91 -10.08 -7.28
N LEU A 51 0.66 -10.58 -7.25
CA LEU A 51 -0.53 -9.72 -7.16
C LEU A 51 -0.53 -8.89 -5.86
N LEU A 52 -0.19 -9.51 -4.74
CA LEU A 52 -0.06 -8.80 -3.46
C LEU A 52 0.96 -7.67 -3.56
N ARG A 53 2.12 -7.92 -4.18
CA ARG A 53 3.13 -6.87 -4.40
C ARG A 53 2.58 -5.76 -5.30
N LEU A 54 1.98 -6.09 -6.44
CA LEU A 54 1.48 -5.09 -7.40
C LEU A 54 0.40 -4.21 -6.76
N VAL A 55 -0.58 -4.82 -6.11
CA VAL A 55 -1.75 -4.10 -5.57
C VAL A 55 -1.42 -3.42 -4.25
N HIS A 56 -0.84 -4.13 -3.28
CA HIS A 56 -0.70 -3.60 -1.91
C HIS A 56 0.65 -2.91 -1.65
N VAL A 57 1.69 -3.21 -2.43
CA VAL A 57 3.01 -2.58 -2.26
C VAL A 57 3.25 -1.50 -3.30
N GLU A 58 2.96 -1.79 -4.57
CA GLU A 58 3.12 -0.83 -5.66
C GLU A 58 1.88 0.06 -5.86
N GLN A 59 0.79 -0.21 -5.12
CA GLN A 59 -0.45 0.56 -5.15
C GLN A 59 -1.02 0.67 -6.58
N ILE A 60 -0.91 -0.43 -7.33
CA ILE A 60 -1.41 -0.51 -8.71
C ILE A 60 -2.86 -1.01 -8.67
N ASP A 61 -3.76 -0.17 -9.16
CA ASP A 61 -5.13 -0.56 -9.43
C ASP A 61 -5.20 -1.41 -10.71
N LEU A 62 -5.48 -2.71 -10.55
CA LEU A 62 -5.56 -3.66 -11.65
C LEU A 62 -6.66 -3.33 -12.67
N THR A 63 -7.69 -2.58 -12.28
CA THR A 63 -8.77 -2.19 -13.21
C THR A 63 -8.32 -1.15 -14.23
N GLN A 64 -7.28 -0.38 -13.91
CA GLN A 64 -6.71 0.64 -14.78
C GLN A 64 -5.61 0.10 -15.69
N VAL A 65 -5.18 -1.14 -15.47
CA VAL A 65 -4.10 -1.78 -16.24
C VAL A 65 -4.63 -2.16 -17.63
N LYS A 66 -4.20 -1.44 -18.66
CA LYS A 66 -4.56 -1.74 -20.05
C LYS A 66 -3.38 -2.31 -20.83
N ARG A 67 -3.67 -3.23 -21.74
CA ARG A 67 -2.67 -3.82 -22.65
C ARG A 67 -1.92 -2.75 -23.45
N ILE A 68 -2.66 -1.74 -23.94
CA ILE A 68 -2.12 -0.67 -24.76
C ILE A 68 -1.02 0.13 -24.05
N ASP A 69 -1.12 0.32 -22.73
CA ASP A 69 -0.11 1.05 -21.96
C ASP A 69 1.23 0.30 -21.97
N PHE A 70 1.20 -1.03 -21.91
CA PHE A 70 2.41 -1.85 -22.02
C PHE A 70 3.00 -1.83 -23.43
N GLU A 71 2.16 -1.84 -24.46
CA GLU A 71 2.60 -1.73 -25.85
C GLU A 71 3.30 -0.39 -26.10
N ILE A 72 2.73 0.71 -25.62
CA ILE A 72 3.34 2.03 -25.69
C ILE A 72 4.70 2.04 -24.96
N ILE A 73 4.78 1.45 -23.76
CA ILE A 73 6.04 1.36 -23.01
C ILE A 73 7.10 0.57 -23.80
N SER A 74 6.73 -0.55 -24.41
CA SER A 74 7.64 -1.37 -25.22
C SER A 74 8.11 -0.60 -26.45
N TYR A 75 7.18 0.01 -27.18
CA TYR A 75 7.48 0.85 -28.34
C TYR A 75 8.41 2.01 -27.99
N LEU A 76 8.16 2.70 -26.87
CA LEU A 76 9.02 3.80 -26.40
C LEU A 76 10.44 3.31 -26.07
N LYS A 77 10.58 2.12 -25.48
CA LYS A 77 11.92 1.57 -25.17
C LYS A 77 12.69 1.21 -26.42
N GLU A 78 12.02 0.69 -27.44
CA GLU A 78 12.62 0.25 -28.70
C GLU A 78 12.93 1.42 -29.63
N SER A 79 11.95 2.30 -29.87
CA SER A 79 12.04 3.37 -30.86
C SER A 79 12.62 4.67 -30.29
N HIS A 80 12.37 4.97 -29.02
CA HIS A 80 12.73 6.26 -28.40
C HIS A 80 13.25 6.11 -26.95
N PRO A 81 14.38 5.40 -26.74
CA PRO A 81 14.85 5.06 -25.39
C PRO A 81 15.18 6.28 -24.52
N ASP A 82 15.62 7.39 -25.12
CA ASP A 82 15.88 8.64 -24.40
C ASP A 82 14.59 9.28 -23.89
N LEU A 83 13.53 9.29 -24.70
CA LEU A 83 12.20 9.78 -24.30
C LEU A 83 11.66 8.94 -23.15
N TYR A 84 11.76 7.60 -23.23
CA TYR A 84 11.37 6.72 -22.13
C TYR A 84 12.14 7.04 -20.83
N ARG A 85 13.47 7.23 -20.91
CA ARG A 85 14.30 7.59 -19.75
C ARG A 85 13.89 8.92 -19.13
N ASN A 86 13.61 9.92 -19.95
CA ASN A 86 13.17 11.25 -19.51
C ASN A 86 11.78 11.19 -18.85
N LEU A 87 10.80 10.55 -19.48
CA LEU A 87 9.46 10.36 -18.93
C LEU A 87 9.50 9.58 -17.61
N ARG A 88 10.33 8.52 -17.55
CA ARG A 88 10.51 7.74 -16.31
C ARG A 88 11.09 8.59 -15.19
N ARG A 89 12.07 9.46 -15.49
CA ARG A 89 12.65 10.39 -14.50
C ARG A 89 11.60 11.41 -14.02
N ALA A 90 10.85 12.01 -14.94
CA ALA A 90 9.79 12.96 -14.61
C ALA A 90 8.67 12.33 -13.76
N ALA A 91 8.19 11.15 -14.13
CA ALA A 91 7.16 10.42 -13.39
C ALA A 91 7.61 10.05 -11.97
N ARG A 92 8.87 9.62 -11.79
CA ARG A 92 9.45 9.37 -10.46
C ARG A 92 9.54 10.64 -9.63
N GLY A 93 9.96 11.76 -10.23
CA GLY A 93 10.01 13.06 -9.57
C GLY A 93 8.64 13.48 -9.04
N ARG A 94 7.59 13.32 -9.86
CA ARG A 94 6.20 13.63 -9.46
C ARG A 94 5.71 12.72 -8.33
N ARG A 95 5.98 11.41 -8.39
CA ARG A 95 5.58 10.48 -7.32
C ARG A 95 6.29 10.78 -6.00
N ASN A 96 7.57 11.14 -6.04
CA ASN A 96 8.30 11.54 -4.84
C ASN A 96 7.72 12.84 -4.26
N ALA A 97 7.36 13.82 -5.10
CA ALA A 97 6.71 15.04 -4.64
C ALA A 97 5.32 14.79 -4.03
N GLN A 98 4.53 13.88 -4.60
CA GLN A 98 3.21 13.50 -4.07
C GLN A 98 3.30 12.66 -2.78
N GLY A 99 4.27 11.73 -2.69
CA GLY A 99 4.47 10.90 -1.49
C GLY A 99 4.97 11.67 -0.27
N VAL A 100 5.67 12.81 -0.46
CA VAL A 100 6.05 13.71 0.63
C VAL A 100 4.83 14.47 1.18
N ALA A 101 3.89 14.86 0.32
CA ALA A 101 2.66 15.53 0.75
C ALA A 101 1.72 14.62 1.57
N THR A 102 1.73 13.30 1.33
CA THR A 102 0.90 12.35 2.08
C THR A 102 1.50 11.94 3.44
N MET A 103 2.80 12.15 3.66
CA MET A 103 3.49 11.82 4.92
C MET A 103 3.62 13.01 5.90
N THR A 104 3.20 14.20 5.49
CA THR A 104 3.27 15.45 6.29
C THR A 104 1.90 15.90 6.82
N GLY A 105 0.87 15.06 6.67
CA GLY A 105 -0.53 15.42 6.94
C GLY A 105 -1.11 15.02 8.31
N ASP A 106 -0.41 14.27 9.16
CA ASP A 106 -0.97 13.71 10.40
C ASP A 106 -0.11 13.99 11.65
N ASP A 107 0.37 15.22 11.84
CA ASP A 107 0.95 15.66 13.13
C ASP A 107 0.51 17.08 13.54
N GLU A 108 -0.77 17.40 13.30
CA GLU A 108 -1.43 18.57 13.90
C GLU A 108 -2.76 18.18 14.57
N GLY A 109 -2.71 18.08 15.89
CA GLY A 109 -3.84 17.96 16.81
C GLY A 109 -3.27 17.87 18.23
N GLY A 110 -2.77 18.96 18.81
CA GLY A 110 -3.55 20.16 19.09
C GLY A 110 -4.16 19.99 20.48
N GLY A 111 -3.39 20.31 21.52
CA GLY A 111 -3.91 20.39 22.89
C GLY A 111 -4.84 21.59 23.07
N THR A 112 -5.80 21.45 23.99
CA THR A 112 -6.35 22.44 24.94
C THR A 112 -7.56 21.78 25.62
N ASP A 113 -7.43 21.46 26.91
CA ASP A 113 -8.06 22.16 28.04
C ASP A 113 -9.53 21.82 28.27
N GLU A 114 -9.80 20.95 29.26
CA GLU A 114 -10.95 21.08 30.17
C GLU A 114 -10.55 20.50 31.55
N ILE A 115 -10.51 21.38 32.57
CA ILE A 115 -10.22 21.10 33.99
C ILE A 115 -11.58 20.87 34.75
N PRO A 116 -11.64 20.48 36.06
CA PRO A 116 -12.37 19.31 36.56
C PRO A 116 -13.58 19.66 37.44
N LEU A 117 -14.48 18.71 37.74
CA LEU A 117 -15.42 18.89 38.87
C LEU A 117 -16.00 17.59 39.45
N ALA A 118 -15.51 17.22 40.63
CA ALA A 118 -16.25 16.67 41.78
C ALA A 118 -15.20 16.50 42.90
N GLY A 119 -15.15 17.30 43.95
CA GLY A 119 -16.27 17.78 44.75
C GLY A 119 -16.33 16.94 46.03
N ASP A 120 -15.26 17.00 46.82
CA ASP A 120 -15.14 16.43 48.16
C ASP A 120 -15.96 17.29 49.14
N LEU A 121 -16.82 16.67 49.96
CA LEU A 121 -17.53 17.32 51.09
C LEU A 121 -17.90 16.26 52.16
N PRO A 122 -18.06 16.65 53.44
CA PRO A 122 -17.17 16.18 54.50
C PRO A 122 -17.84 15.31 55.57
N ARG A 123 -17.00 14.92 56.54
CA ARG A 123 -17.22 14.07 57.72
C ARG A 123 -18.53 14.30 58.50
N GLY A 124 -19.09 13.19 58.97
CA GLY A 124 -19.90 13.04 60.17
C GLY A 124 -19.46 11.78 60.92
#